data_AF-C1N4A1-F1
#
_entry.id   AF-C1N4A1-F1
#
_cell.length_a   1.000
_cell.length_b   1.000
_cell.length_c   1.000
_cell.angle_alpha   90.00
_cell.angle_beta   90.00
_cell.angle_gamma   90.00
#
_symmetry.space_group_name_H-M   'P 1'
#
loop_
_entity.id
_entity.type
_entity.pdbx_description
1 polymer ?
#
loop_
_entity_poly.entity_id
_entity_poly.type
_entity_poly.pdbx_seq_one_letter_code
_entity_poly.pdbx_strand_id
1 'polypeptide(L)'
;MERPADGTTNANLPKDYYAAARAVTRALTESLEFEASNPTNAERFKRAEPAKEAVKTFIKDWASSPLARGDRARDDIVLAVQELSAFYKANGSRVALSDETRRSVLEKLYDASEALPPAEKTLADRLLGL
;
A
#
# COMPACT_ATOMS: atom_id res chain seq x y z
N MET A 1 -16.72 -27.90 -4.10
CA MET A 1 -17.03 -26.50 -4.42
C MET A 1 -15.70 -25.85 -4.75
N GLU A 2 -15.31 -25.94 -6.02
CA GLU A 2 -13.98 -25.53 -6.48
C GLU A 2 -13.98 -24.01 -6.63
N ARG A 3 -13.08 -23.33 -5.91
CA ARG A 3 -12.81 -21.91 -6.11
C ARG A 3 -12.17 -21.76 -7.49
N PRO A 4 -12.68 -20.90 -8.39
CA PRO A 4 -11.98 -20.61 -9.63
C PRO A 4 -10.67 -19.91 -9.29
N ALA A 5 -9.56 -20.61 -9.54
CA ALA A 5 -8.22 -20.06 -9.55
C ALA A 5 -8.02 -19.35 -10.90
N ASP A 6 -8.45 -18.10 -10.98
CA ASP A 6 -7.93 -17.18 -12.00
C ASP A 6 -7.97 -15.76 -11.43
N GLY A 7 -7.14 -15.55 -10.40
CA GLY A 7 -6.71 -14.22 -10.02
C GLY A 7 -5.72 -13.75 -11.09
N THR A 8 -6.24 -13.30 -12.23
CA THR A 8 -5.43 -12.74 -13.30
C THR A 8 -4.71 -11.52 -12.73
N THR A 9 -3.48 -11.70 -12.24
CA THR A 9 -2.52 -10.60 -12.12
C THR A 9 -2.47 -9.98 -13.51
N ASN A 10 -2.95 -8.76 -13.64
CA ASN A 10 -2.93 -8.04 -14.91
C ASN A 10 -1.48 -7.65 -15.21
N ALA A 11 -0.61 -8.62 -15.49
CA ALA A 11 0.82 -8.49 -15.79
C ALA A 11 1.12 -7.52 -16.96
N ASN A 12 0.09 -6.92 -17.55
CA ASN A 12 0.10 -5.96 -18.63
C ASN A 12 -0.03 -4.49 -18.16
N LEU A 13 -0.10 -4.22 -16.85
CA LEU A 13 -0.09 -2.83 -16.36
C LEU A 13 1.28 -2.16 -16.54
N PRO A 14 1.31 -0.83 -16.69
CA PRO A 14 2.56 -0.07 -16.82
C PRO A 14 3.54 -0.29 -15.64
N LYS A 15 4.85 -0.24 -15.92
CA LYS A 15 5.88 -0.47 -14.89
C LYS A 15 5.85 0.55 -13.76
N ASP A 16 5.51 1.79 -14.08
CA ASP A 16 5.32 2.89 -13.14
C ASP A 16 4.11 2.68 -12.22
N TYR A 17 3.05 2.00 -12.68
CA TYR A 17 1.98 1.54 -11.79
C TYR A 17 2.52 0.60 -10.71
N TYR A 18 3.24 -0.46 -11.10
CA TYR A 18 3.78 -1.41 -10.12
C TYR A 18 4.81 -0.77 -9.20
N ALA A 19 5.62 0.17 -9.71
CA ALA A 19 6.55 0.93 -8.89
C ALA A 19 5.81 1.78 -7.84
N ALA A 20 4.76 2.50 -8.25
CA ALA A 20 3.94 3.30 -7.35
C ALA A 20 3.20 2.43 -6.32
N ALA A 21 2.62 1.31 -6.74
CA ALA A 21 1.93 0.36 -5.88
C ALA A 21 2.87 -0.26 -4.82
N ARG A 22 4.09 -0.64 -5.21
CA ARG A 22 5.11 -1.12 -4.26
C ARG A 22 5.58 -0.01 -3.31
N ALA A 23 5.74 1.20 -3.80
CA ALA A 23 6.16 2.34 -2.98
C ALA A 23 5.13 2.67 -1.89
N VAL A 24 3.85 2.72 -2.24
CA VAL A 24 2.78 3.04 -1.29
C VAL A 24 2.54 1.92 -0.28
N THR A 25 2.49 0.65 -0.72
CA THR A 25 2.32 -0.50 0.19
C THR A 25 3.46 -0.56 1.19
N ARG A 26 4.71 -0.51 0.71
CA ARG A 26 5.90 -0.51 1.58
C ARG A 26 5.89 0.66 2.57
N ALA A 27 5.72 1.89 2.09
CA ALA A 27 5.83 3.07 2.94
C ALA A 27 4.72 3.14 3.99
N LEU A 28 3.48 2.75 3.64
CA LEU A 28 2.38 2.66 4.60
C LEU A 28 2.62 1.55 5.63
N THR A 29 3.01 0.35 5.21
CA THR A 29 3.29 -0.75 6.13
C THR A 29 4.39 -0.39 7.12
N GLU A 30 5.52 0.17 6.65
CA GLU A 30 6.61 0.62 7.53
C GLU A 30 6.16 1.70 8.52
N SER A 31 5.28 2.61 8.11
CA SER A 31 4.72 3.66 8.99
C SER A 31 3.79 3.08 10.05
N LEU A 32 2.93 2.13 9.68
CA LEU A 32 1.94 1.53 10.58
C LEU A 32 2.58 0.55 11.57
N GLU A 33 3.55 -0.25 11.12
CA GLU A 33 4.33 -1.11 12.00
C GLU A 33 5.15 -0.28 13.01
N PHE A 34 5.70 0.85 12.57
CA PHE A 34 6.35 1.78 13.49
C PHE A 34 5.36 2.36 14.51
N GLU A 35 4.14 2.73 14.11
CA GLU A 35 3.11 3.20 15.04
C GLU A 35 2.73 2.14 16.09
N ALA A 36 2.81 0.85 15.75
CA ALA A 36 2.58 -0.25 16.71
C ALA A 36 3.64 -0.32 17.83
N SER A 37 4.80 0.32 17.66
CA SER A 37 5.84 0.42 18.70
C SER A 37 5.56 1.49 19.77
N ASN A 38 4.37 2.12 19.74
CA ASN A 38 3.95 3.22 20.61
C ASN A 38 4.93 4.43 20.66
N PRO A 39 5.38 4.95 19.50
CA PRO A 39 6.25 6.11 19.44
C PRO A 39 5.50 7.41 19.82
N THR A 40 6.26 8.48 20.08
CA THR A 40 5.68 9.81 20.31
C THR A 40 4.96 10.33 19.06
N ASN A 41 4.05 11.30 19.25
CA ASN A 41 3.36 11.94 18.12
C ASN A 41 4.33 12.54 17.09
N ALA A 42 5.42 13.17 17.57
CA ALA A 42 6.43 13.77 16.69
C ALA A 42 7.12 12.73 15.81
N GLU A 43 7.46 11.57 16.39
CA GLU A 43 8.05 10.45 15.67
C GLU A 43 7.07 9.83 14.68
N ARG A 44 5.80 9.66 15.05
CA ARG A 44 4.74 9.17 14.12
C ARG A 44 4.62 10.07 12.91
N PHE A 45 4.51 11.38 13.11
CA PHE A 45 4.40 12.32 11.99
C PHE A 45 5.63 12.28 11.08
N LYS A 46 6.84 12.29 11.66
CA LYS A 46 8.07 12.20 10.89
C LYS A 46 8.15 10.90 10.08
N ARG A 47 7.78 9.77 10.68
CA ARG A 47 7.80 8.45 10.01
C ARG A 47 6.71 8.32 8.94
N ALA A 48 5.60 9.04 9.08
CA ALA A 48 4.50 9.02 8.12
C ALA A 48 4.75 9.88 6.87
N GLU A 49 5.71 10.81 6.87
CA GLU A 49 5.93 11.70 5.71
C GLU A 49 6.22 10.94 4.39
N PRO A 50 7.12 9.94 4.34
CA PRO A 50 7.31 9.15 3.12
C PRO A 50 6.04 8.44 2.65
N ALA A 51 5.24 7.93 3.60
CA ALA A 51 3.99 7.27 3.29
C ALA A 51 2.95 8.24 2.72
N LYS A 52 2.85 9.46 3.25
CA LYS A 52 1.96 10.51 2.72
C LYS A 52 2.30 10.86 1.27
N GLU A 53 3.58 11.05 0.96
CA GLU A 53 4.00 11.36 -0.41
C GLU A 53 3.77 10.18 -1.37
N ALA A 54 4.00 8.94 -0.92
CA ALA A 54 3.71 7.74 -1.71
C ALA A 54 2.19 7.59 -1.98
N VAL A 55 1.35 7.80 -0.96
CA VAL A 55 -0.12 7.81 -1.10
C VAL A 55 -0.55 8.90 -2.07
N LYS A 56 -0.09 10.14 -1.90
CA LYS A 56 -0.45 11.26 -2.78
C LYS A 56 -0.11 10.96 -4.24
N THR A 57 1.08 10.41 -4.49
CA THR A 57 1.52 10.02 -5.83
C THR A 57 0.62 8.92 -6.40
N PHE A 58 0.40 7.84 -5.64
CA PHE A 58 -0.44 6.73 -6.10
C PHE A 58 -1.89 7.15 -6.37
N ILE A 59 -2.49 7.93 -5.47
CA ILE A 59 -3.87 8.38 -5.62
C ILE A 59 -4.03 9.31 -6.82
N LYS A 60 -3.09 10.24 -7.02
CA LYS A 60 -3.13 11.18 -8.14
C LYS A 60 -3.08 10.46 -9.49
N ASP A 61 -2.20 9.48 -9.63
CA ASP A 61 -1.87 8.91 -10.94
C ASP A 61 -2.65 7.61 -11.23
N TRP A 62 -3.01 6.84 -10.19
CA TRP A 62 -3.52 5.47 -10.36
C TRP A 62 -4.88 5.19 -9.73
N ALA A 63 -5.28 5.88 -8.66
CA ALA A 63 -6.54 5.55 -7.99
C ALA A 63 -7.73 5.63 -8.94
N SER A 64 -7.86 6.65 -9.79
CA SER A 64 -8.99 6.75 -10.73
C SER A 64 -8.63 6.31 -12.15
N SER A 65 -7.43 5.75 -12.36
CA SER A 65 -6.96 5.37 -13.69
C SER A 65 -7.80 4.22 -14.26
N PRO A 66 -8.40 4.36 -15.47
CA PRO A 66 -9.10 3.27 -16.12
C PRO A 66 -8.20 2.07 -16.41
N LEU A 67 -6.88 2.29 -16.56
CA LEU A 67 -5.91 1.24 -16.84
C LEU A 67 -5.79 0.25 -15.68
N ALA A 68 -5.78 0.75 -14.44
CA ALA A 68 -5.64 -0.06 -13.23
C ALA A 68 -6.98 -0.52 -12.64
N ARG A 69 -8.10 -0.33 -13.35
CA ARG A 69 -9.43 -0.68 -12.86
C ARG A 69 -9.59 -2.20 -12.80
N GLY A 70 -10.02 -2.70 -11.63
CA GLY A 70 -10.20 -4.13 -11.39
C GLY A 70 -8.88 -4.87 -11.10
N ASP A 71 -7.75 -4.15 -10.97
CA ASP A 71 -6.53 -4.71 -10.43
C ASP A 71 -6.64 -4.81 -8.90
N ARG A 72 -6.43 -6.01 -8.37
CA ARG A 72 -6.58 -6.30 -6.95
C ARG A 72 -5.68 -5.44 -6.07
N ALA A 73 -4.41 -5.25 -6.46
CA ALA A 73 -3.49 -4.44 -5.66
C ALA A 73 -3.95 -2.98 -5.58
N ARG A 74 -4.46 -2.41 -6.68
CA ARG A 74 -5.03 -1.05 -6.67
C ARG A 74 -6.23 -0.97 -5.75
N ASP A 75 -7.14 -1.94 -5.84
CA ASP A 75 -8.37 -1.94 -5.06
C ASP A 75 -8.07 -2.02 -3.55
N ASP A 76 -7.17 -2.92 -3.15
CA ASP A 76 -6.76 -3.08 -1.75
C ASP A 76 -6.03 -1.84 -1.21
N ILE A 77 -5.15 -1.20 -2.00
CA ILE A 77 -4.51 0.08 -1.64
C ILE A 77 -5.56 1.18 -1.45
N VAL A 78 -6.53 1.30 -2.37
CA VAL A 78 -7.57 2.34 -2.29
C VAL A 78 -8.45 2.12 -1.05
N LEU A 79 -8.81 0.88 -0.73
CA LEU A 79 -9.56 0.56 0.48
C LEU A 79 -8.76 0.91 1.75
N ALA A 80 -7.48 0.59 1.80
CA ALA A 80 -6.60 0.95 2.91
C ALA A 80 -6.54 2.48 3.13
N VAL A 81 -6.36 3.26 2.06
CA VAL A 81 -6.31 4.74 2.13
C VAL A 81 -7.67 5.33 2.52
N GLN A 82 -8.77 4.77 2.03
CA GLN A 82 -10.12 5.19 2.40
C GLN A 82 -10.41 4.94 3.89
N GLU A 83 -10.01 3.79 4.42
CA GLU A 83 -10.17 3.46 5.83
C GLU A 83 -9.35 4.39 6.74
N LEU A 84 -8.09 4.66 6.40
CA LEU A 84 -7.28 5.65 7.10
C LEU A 84 -7.93 7.04 7.06
N SER A 85 -8.41 7.46 5.89
CA SER A 85 -9.08 8.75 5.73
C SER A 85 -10.36 8.84 6.56
N ALA A 86 -11.16 7.78 6.60
CA ALA A 86 -12.38 7.71 7.40
C ALA A 86 -12.06 7.78 8.90
N PHE A 87 -11.06 7.04 9.37
CA PHE A 87 -10.62 7.07 10.76
C PHE A 87 -10.21 8.49 11.19
N TYR A 88 -9.33 9.14 10.44
CA TYR A 88 -8.84 10.48 10.80
C TYR A 88 -9.92 11.56 10.64
N LYS A 89 -10.86 11.39 9.71
CA LYS A 89 -12.02 12.28 9.59
C LYS A 89 -12.94 12.18 10.81
N ALA A 90 -13.13 10.98 11.37
CA ALA A 90 -14.00 10.76 12.52
C ALA A 90 -13.35 11.12 13.86
N ASN A 91 -12.05 10.85 14.03
CA ASN A 91 -11.36 10.96 15.32
C ASN A 91 -10.45 12.19 15.42
N GLY A 92 -10.08 12.79 14.28
CA GLY A 92 -9.13 13.90 14.20
C GLY A 92 -7.72 13.45 13.76
N SER A 93 -7.04 14.29 12.98
CA SER A 93 -5.78 13.97 12.28
C SER A 93 -4.56 13.70 13.16
N ARG A 94 -4.65 13.95 14.47
CA ARG A 94 -3.55 13.75 15.43
C ARG A 94 -3.74 12.54 16.34
N VAL A 95 -4.91 11.91 16.29
CA VAL A 95 -5.23 10.74 17.11
C VAL A 95 -4.42 9.53 16.63
N ALA A 96 -4.02 8.65 17.54
CA ALA A 96 -3.38 7.39 17.17
C ALA A 96 -4.40 6.40 16.62
N LEU A 97 -3.97 5.60 15.63
CA LEU A 97 -4.83 4.55 15.10
C LEU A 97 -5.19 3.58 16.21
N SER A 98 -6.46 3.17 16.25
CA SER A 98 -6.85 2.01 17.06
C SER A 98 -6.14 0.76 16.55
N ASP A 99 -5.93 -0.22 17.43
CA ASP A 99 -5.31 -1.49 17.06
C ASP A 99 -6.10 -2.23 15.98
N GLU A 100 -7.43 -2.13 16.04
CA GLU A 100 -8.35 -2.71 15.06
C GLU A 100 -8.16 -2.08 13.67
N THR A 101 -8.25 -0.74 13.56
CA THR A 101 -8.06 -0.04 12.29
C THR A 101 -6.65 -0.28 11.74
N ARG A 102 -5.62 -0.23 12.59
CA ARG A 102 -4.24 -0.49 12.16
C ARG A 102 -4.08 -1.90 11.58
N ARG A 103 -4.62 -2.93 12.23
CA ARG A 103 -4.56 -4.32 11.75
C ARG A 103 -5.31 -4.49 10.43
N SER A 104 -6.53 -3.94 10.35
CA SER A 104 -7.38 -3.99 9.16
C SER A 104 -6.73 -3.29 7.95
N VAL A 105 -6.03 -2.17 8.17
CA VAL A 105 -5.29 -1.48 7.11
C VAL A 105 -4.05 -2.28 6.70
N LEU A 106 -3.28 -2.82 7.66
CA LEU A 106 -2.12 -3.66 7.37
C LEU A 106 -2.47 -4.89 6.55
N GLU A 107 -3.57 -5.57 6.88
CA GLU A 107 -4.07 -6.73 6.12
C GLU A 107 -4.29 -6.40 4.64
N LYS A 108 -4.96 -5.28 4.34
CA LYS A 108 -5.15 -4.80 2.96
C LYS A 108 -3.83 -4.49 2.26
N LEU A 109 -2.85 -3.93 2.97
CA LEU A 109 -1.54 -3.62 2.40
C LEU A 109 -0.72 -4.87 2.10
N TYR A 110 -0.82 -5.91 2.93
CA TYR A 110 -0.21 -7.21 2.67
C TYR A 110 -0.90 -7.89 1.48
N ASP A 111 -2.24 -7.94 1.44
CA ASP A 111 -3.00 -8.46 0.30
C ASP A 111 -2.62 -7.74 -1.00
N ALA A 112 -2.52 -6.41 -0.97
CA ALA A 112 -2.06 -5.63 -2.11
C ALA A 112 -0.64 -6.00 -2.52
N SER A 113 0.28 -6.17 -1.56
CA SER A 113 1.66 -6.55 -1.83
C SER A 113 1.77 -7.95 -2.44
N GLU A 114 0.96 -8.90 -2.00
CA GLU A 114 0.89 -10.26 -2.52
C GLU A 114 0.29 -10.32 -3.94
N ALA A 115 -0.63 -9.41 -4.25
CA ALA A 115 -1.23 -9.30 -5.57
C ALA A 115 -0.29 -8.67 -6.62
N LEU A 116 0.80 -8.01 -6.20
CA LEU A 116 1.76 -7.43 -7.12
C LEU A 116 2.66 -8.52 -7.74
N PRO A 117 2.99 -8.42 -9.03
CA PRO A 117 3.99 -9.29 -9.62
C PRO A 117 5.34 -9.13 -8.89
N PRO A 118 6.23 -10.12 -8.94
CA PRO A 118 7.57 -9.99 -8.37
C PRO A 118 8.29 -8.77 -8.95
N ALA A 119 9.11 -8.11 -8.14
CA ALA A 119 9.94 -7.01 -8.63
C ALA A 119 10.86 -7.51 -9.76
N GLU A 120 11.03 -6.70 -10.81
CA GLU A 120 11.99 -7.06 -11.85
C GLU A 120 13.39 -7.15 -11.23
N LYS A 121 14.09 -8.26 -11.51
CA LYS A 121 15.49 -8.43 -11.12
C LYS A 121 16.31 -7.27 -11.67
N THR A 122 16.99 -6.55 -10.79
CA THR A 122 17.88 -5.45 -11.18
C THR A 122 19.09 -5.99 -11.95
N LEU A 123 19.85 -5.11 -12.60
CA LEU A 123 21.12 -5.51 -13.22
C LEU A 123 22.07 -6.11 -12.17
N ALA A 124 22.07 -5.58 -10.94
CA ALA A 124 22.86 -6.13 -9.85
C ALA A 124 22.43 -7.56 -9.49
N ASP A 125 21.13 -7.84 -9.39
CA ASP A 125 20.62 -9.20 -9.12
C ASP A 125 21.06 -10.19 -10.21
N ARG A 126 20.98 -9.76 -11.48
CA ARG A 126 21.40 -10.59 -12.63
C ARG A 126 22.90 -10.84 -12.64
N LEU A 127 23.71 -9.84 -12.30
CA LEU A 127 25.17 -9.95 -12.20
C LEU A 127 25.60 -10.85 -11.04
N LEU A 128 24.79 -10.94 -9.98
CA LEU A 128 25.03 -11.80 -8.82
C LEU A 128 24.40 -13.19 -8.95
N GLY A 129 23.72 -13.50 -10.06
CA GLY A 129 23.08 -14.80 -10.29
C GLY A 129 21.88 -15.08 -9.38
N LEU A 130 21.27 -14.03 -8.83
CA LEU A 130 20.07 -14.10 -7.98
C LEU A 130 18.79 -14.14 -8.82
#